data_AF-A0A7W4DXS8-F1
#
_entry.id   AF-A0A7W4DXS8-F1
#
_cell.length_a   1.000
_cell.length_b   1.000
_cell.length_c   1.000
_cell.angle_alpha   90.00
_cell.angle_beta   90.00
_cell.angle_gamma   90.00
#
_symmetry.space_group_name_H-M   'P 1'
#
loop_
_entity.id
_entity.type
_entity.pdbx_description
1 polymer ?
#
loop_
_entity_poly.entity_id
_entity_poly.type
_entity_poly.pdbx_seq_one_letter_code
_entity_poly.pdbx_strand_id
1 'polypeptide(L)'
;MKRVLLPIAVASLLLLQSAYAQDANELKISKAQEKIAKSKEKLKMLEANLGEADSLYTAAEEQKKRYEDTLSQLANEDKELQRDYFNASKQAQKEAREVRAEGLDSLRNEYRDVEKDFADQFKDLDRRFKQAYRGYDNSKRNIDKAKEKRSKAHADVKAAERGVRDAEKALEMVKKQLEKKQQEKAKREQKKDEERSRKNSEKAS
;
A
#
# COMPACT_ATOMS: atom_id res chain seq x y z
N MET A 1 -33.17 75.45 2.39
CA MET A 1 -33.09 74.01 2.75
C MET A 1 -32.12 73.32 1.81
N LYS A 2 -30.85 73.12 2.20
CA LYS A 2 -29.86 72.42 1.36
C LYS A 2 -29.17 71.31 2.16
N ARG A 3 -29.44 70.08 1.71
CA ARG A 3 -28.51 68.93 1.57
C ARG A 3 -27.94 68.32 2.86
N VAL A 4 -28.61 67.28 3.37
CA VAL A 4 -28.03 66.31 4.36
C VAL A 4 -28.07 64.86 3.83
N LEU A 5 -28.42 64.63 2.55
CA LEU A 5 -28.62 63.27 2.01
C LEU A 5 -27.36 62.55 1.50
N LEU A 6 -26.17 63.19 1.52
CA LEU A 6 -24.95 62.61 0.92
C LEU A 6 -24.09 61.65 1.79
N PRO A 7 -24.09 61.66 3.14
CA PRO A 7 -23.16 60.81 3.90
C PRO A 7 -23.60 59.34 3.99
N ILE A 8 -24.91 59.05 3.87
CA ILE A 8 -25.45 57.69 4.03
C ILE A 8 -25.05 56.79 2.83
N ALA A 9 -25.09 57.32 1.60
CA ALA A 9 -24.79 56.54 0.39
C ALA A 9 -23.30 56.13 0.28
N VAL A 10 -22.38 56.89 0.87
CA VAL A 10 -20.93 56.58 0.83
C VAL A 10 -20.57 55.48 1.83
N ALA A 11 -21.23 55.43 2.99
CA ALA A 11 -21.05 54.38 3.99
C ALA A 11 -21.54 53.01 3.49
N SER A 12 -22.65 52.96 2.73
CA SER A 12 -23.18 51.72 2.15
C SER A 12 -22.27 51.15 1.06
N LEU A 13 -21.64 52.01 0.25
CA LEU A 13 -20.72 51.60 -0.82
C LEU A 13 -19.40 51.01 -0.27
N LEU A 14 -18.92 51.54 0.85
CA LEU A 14 -17.72 51.04 1.56
C LEU A 14 -17.98 49.69 2.24
N LEU A 15 -19.17 49.47 2.81
CA LEU A 15 -19.58 48.18 3.39
C LEU A 15 -19.76 47.09 2.33
N LEU A 16 -20.25 47.42 1.13
CA LEU A 16 -20.31 46.46 0.03
C LEU A 16 -18.89 46.05 -0.43
N GLN A 17 -17.96 47.00 -0.54
CA GLN A 17 -16.59 46.72 -0.98
C GLN A 17 -15.77 45.88 0.01
N SER A 18 -16.04 46.00 1.32
CA SER A 18 -15.41 45.14 2.33
C SER A 18 -15.96 43.72 2.31
N ALA A 19 -17.28 43.56 2.10
CA ALA A 19 -17.93 42.25 1.96
C ALA A 19 -17.39 41.45 0.75
N TYR A 20 -17.34 42.05 -0.45
CA TYR A 20 -16.76 41.39 -1.64
C TYR A 20 -15.28 41.02 -1.48
N ALA A 21 -14.52 41.77 -0.67
CA ALA A 21 -13.11 41.48 -0.39
C ALA A 21 -12.92 40.36 0.64
N GLN A 22 -13.85 40.18 1.59
CA GLN A 22 -13.88 39.02 2.49
C GLN A 22 -14.23 37.75 1.72
N ASP A 23 -15.23 37.82 0.85
CA ASP A 23 -15.73 36.71 0.03
C ASP A 23 -14.63 36.16 -0.91
N ALA A 24 -13.86 37.05 -1.55
CA ALA A 24 -12.74 36.67 -2.42
C ALA A 24 -11.55 36.05 -1.66
N ASN A 25 -11.37 36.36 -0.37
CA ASN A 25 -10.31 35.80 0.47
C ASN A 25 -10.72 34.44 1.05
N GLU A 26 -11.98 34.29 1.48
CA GLU A 26 -12.55 33.01 1.87
C GLU A 26 -12.51 32.00 0.71
N LEU A 27 -12.82 32.44 -0.52
CA LEU A 27 -12.73 31.59 -1.69
C LEU A 27 -11.31 31.05 -1.95
N LYS A 28 -10.25 31.84 -1.67
CA LYS A 28 -8.86 31.40 -1.82
C LYS A 28 -8.45 30.39 -0.76
N ILE A 29 -8.89 30.60 0.49
CA ILE A 29 -8.65 29.67 1.59
C ILE A 29 -9.39 28.36 1.31
N SER A 30 -10.66 28.43 0.92
CA SER A 30 -11.50 27.28 0.56
C SER A 30 -10.87 26.45 -0.55
N LYS A 31 -10.42 27.08 -1.65
CA LYS A 31 -9.71 26.37 -2.74
C LYS A 31 -8.42 25.70 -2.28
N ALA A 32 -7.67 26.31 -1.36
CA ALA A 32 -6.46 25.72 -0.80
C ALA A 32 -6.78 24.52 0.11
N GLN A 33 -7.84 24.63 0.92
CA GLN A 33 -8.34 23.53 1.76
C GLN A 33 -8.87 22.37 0.93
N GLU A 34 -9.59 22.63 -0.15
CA GLU A 34 -10.08 21.62 -1.08
C GLU A 34 -8.93 20.86 -1.75
N LYS A 35 -7.86 21.57 -2.15
CA LYS A 35 -6.64 20.93 -2.67
C LYS A 35 -5.98 20.03 -1.63
N ILE A 36 -5.89 20.46 -0.37
CA ILE A 36 -5.35 19.63 0.70
C ILE A 36 -6.24 18.40 0.93
N ALA A 37 -7.56 18.56 0.93
CA ALA A 37 -8.51 17.46 1.08
C ALA A 37 -8.32 16.40 -0.02
N LYS A 38 -8.26 16.84 -1.30
CA LYS A 38 -7.99 15.95 -2.44
C LYS A 38 -6.64 15.25 -2.33
N SER A 39 -5.59 15.95 -1.90
CA SER A 39 -4.28 15.35 -1.69
C SER A 39 -4.28 14.32 -0.54
N LYS A 40 -5.01 14.58 0.55
CA LYS A 40 -5.17 13.64 1.68
C LYS A 40 -5.98 12.41 1.28
N GLU A 41 -7.03 12.57 0.47
CA GLU A 41 -7.80 11.47 -0.08
C GLU A 41 -6.92 10.58 -0.99
N LYS A 42 -6.12 11.20 -1.87
CA LYS A 42 -5.15 10.48 -2.69
C LYS A 42 -4.10 9.75 -1.85
N LEU A 43 -3.60 10.39 -0.78
CA LEU A 43 -2.67 9.76 0.15
C LEU A 43 -3.29 8.50 0.77
N LYS A 44 -4.54 8.60 1.26
CA LYS A 44 -5.27 7.45 1.84
C LYS A 44 -5.42 6.29 0.85
N MET A 45 -5.70 6.59 -0.43
CA MET A 45 -5.77 5.56 -1.47
C MET A 45 -4.41 4.88 -1.71
N LEU A 46 -3.31 5.65 -1.68
CA LEU A 46 -1.96 5.12 -1.84
C LEU A 46 -1.51 4.30 -0.62
N GLU A 47 -1.89 4.71 0.59
CA GLU A 47 -1.67 3.94 1.81
C GLU A 47 -2.42 2.59 1.79
N ALA A 48 -3.65 2.57 1.27
CA ALA A 48 -4.38 1.32 1.05
C ALA A 48 -3.64 0.39 0.06
N ASN A 49 -3.18 0.94 -1.07
CA ASN A 49 -2.38 0.19 -2.04
C ASN A 49 -1.06 -0.34 -1.46
N LEU A 50 -0.42 0.41 -0.56
CA LEU A 50 0.76 -0.05 0.17
C LEU A 50 0.41 -1.22 1.11
N GLY A 51 -0.71 -1.14 1.83
CA GLY A 51 -1.22 -2.23 2.66
C GLY A 51 -1.51 -3.49 1.84
N GLU A 52 -2.11 -3.36 0.65
CA GLU A 52 -2.30 -4.47 -0.27
C GLU A 52 -0.98 -5.07 -0.75
N ALA A 53 0.01 -4.23 -1.10
CA ALA A 53 1.33 -4.70 -1.51
C ALA A 53 2.07 -5.46 -0.38
N ASP A 54 1.95 -5.00 0.87
CA ASP A 54 2.49 -5.68 2.05
C ASP A 54 1.79 -7.02 2.30
N SER A 55 0.47 -7.07 2.10
CA SER A 55 -0.30 -8.32 2.17
C SER A 55 0.15 -9.33 1.12
N LEU A 56 0.33 -8.89 -0.14
CA LEU A 56 0.84 -9.73 -1.22
C LEU A 56 2.24 -10.27 -0.93
N TYR A 57 3.11 -9.45 -0.34
CA TYR A 57 4.44 -9.87 0.07
C TYR A 57 4.38 -10.98 1.12
N THR A 58 3.59 -10.77 2.17
CA THR A 58 3.41 -11.75 3.25
C THR A 58 2.84 -13.06 2.72
N ALA A 59 1.80 -13.00 1.87
CA ALA A 59 1.20 -14.18 1.25
C ALA A 59 2.21 -14.98 0.39
N ALA A 60 3.10 -14.29 -0.33
CA ALA A 60 4.13 -14.93 -1.14
C ALA A 60 5.21 -15.62 -0.27
N GLU A 61 5.63 -15.01 0.84
CA GLU A 61 6.55 -15.60 1.83
C GLU A 61 5.92 -16.83 2.50
N GLU A 62 4.66 -16.75 2.90
CA GLU A 62 3.92 -17.90 3.44
C GLU A 62 3.83 -19.05 2.44
N GLN A 63 3.55 -18.74 1.17
CA GLN A 63 3.50 -19.74 0.11
C GLN A 63 4.85 -20.42 -0.07
N LYS A 64 5.96 -19.65 -0.06
CA LYS A 64 7.32 -20.21 -0.11
C LYS A 64 7.55 -21.17 1.04
N LYS A 65 7.21 -20.78 2.26
CA LYS A 65 7.36 -21.62 3.46
C LYS A 65 6.57 -22.92 3.35
N ARG A 66 5.32 -22.88 2.88
CA ARG A 66 4.50 -24.09 2.66
C ARG A 66 5.17 -25.07 1.70
N TYR A 67 5.81 -24.58 0.64
CA TYR A 67 6.55 -25.45 -0.27
C TYR A 67 7.85 -25.99 0.34
N GLU A 68 8.55 -25.21 1.18
CA GLU A 68 9.71 -25.71 1.96
C GLU A 68 9.29 -26.84 2.90
N ASP A 69 8.17 -26.68 3.61
CA ASP A 69 7.61 -27.72 4.49
C ASP A 69 7.21 -28.96 3.68
N THR A 70 6.55 -28.77 2.53
CA THR A 70 6.15 -29.87 1.62
C THR A 70 7.37 -30.64 1.11
N LEU A 71 8.43 -29.94 0.68
CA LEU A 71 9.67 -30.56 0.21
C LEU A 71 10.34 -31.36 1.34
N SER A 72 10.29 -30.85 2.57
CA SER A 72 10.82 -31.59 3.72
C SER A 72 10.01 -32.85 4.03
N GLN A 73 8.68 -32.79 3.91
CA GLN A 73 7.81 -33.97 4.07
C GLN A 73 8.09 -35.02 3.00
N LEU A 74 8.16 -34.60 1.73
CA LEU A 74 8.49 -35.49 0.62
C LEU A 74 9.87 -36.14 0.78
N ALA A 75 10.85 -35.43 1.33
CA ALA A 75 12.18 -35.99 1.60
C ALA A 75 12.17 -37.05 2.72
N ASN A 76 11.23 -36.96 3.66
CA ASN A 76 11.03 -38.01 4.67
C ASN A 76 10.29 -39.22 4.07
N GLU A 77 9.26 -38.97 3.27
CA GLU A 77 8.55 -40.03 2.52
C GLU A 77 9.51 -40.81 1.61
N ASP A 78 10.43 -40.14 0.91
CA ASP A 78 11.47 -40.80 0.09
C ASP A 78 12.32 -41.77 0.89
N LYS A 79 12.79 -41.34 2.07
CA LYS A 79 13.62 -42.17 2.96
C LYS A 79 12.86 -43.38 3.50
N GLU A 80 11.61 -43.18 3.88
CA GLU A 80 10.74 -44.26 4.35
C GLU A 80 10.48 -45.27 3.23
N LEU A 81 10.15 -44.78 2.03
CA LEU A 81 9.92 -45.61 0.85
C LEU A 81 11.17 -46.42 0.46
N GLN A 82 12.36 -45.81 0.50
CA GLN A 82 13.63 -46.50 0.26
C GLN A 82 13.91 -47.59 1.30
N ARG A 83 13.62 -47.31 2.58
CA ARG A 83 13.77 -48.29 3.67
C ARG A 83 12.82 -49.45 3.49
N ASP A 84 11.57 -49.19 3.15
CA ASP A 84 10.53 -50.20 2.98
C ASP A 84 10.82 -51.08 1.76
N TYR A 85 11.27 -50.48 0.65
CA TYR A 85 11.78 -51.21 -0.52
C TYR A 85 12.97 -52.11 -0.16
N PHE A 86 13.95 -51.60 0.60
CA PHE A 86 15.09 -52.39 1.04
C PHE A 86 14.67 -53.59 1.90
N ASN A 87 13.75 -53.37 2.85
CA ASN A 87 13.23 -54.43 3.72
C ASN A 87 12.45 -55.49 2.92
N ALA A 88 11.59 -55.07 2.00
CA ALA A 88 10.83 -55.96 1.12
C ALA A 88 11.78 -56.80 0.25
N SER A 89 12.78 -56.18 -0.38
CA SER A 89 13.77 -56.89 -1.20
C SER A 89 14.59 -57.88 -0.36
N LYS A 90 15.00 -57.51 0.85
CA LYS A 90 15.73 -58.40 1.76
C LYS A 90 14.87 -59.60 2.20
N GLN A 91 13.60 -59.38 2.49
CA GLN A 91 12.66 -60.43 2.87
C GLN A 91 12.41 -61.39 1.71
N ALA A 92 12.18 -60.87 0.50
CA ALA A 92 12.01 -61.68 -0.70
C ALA A 92 13.23 -62.55 -1.00
N GLN A 93 14.45 -62.02 -0.83
CA GLN A 93 15.68 -62.81 -0.95
C GLN A 93 15.78 -63.95 0.06
N LYS A 94 15.25 -63.75 1.28
CA LYS A 94 15.22 -64.80 2.32
C LYS A 94 14.22 -65.88 1.95
N GLU A 95 13.00 -65.50 1.59
CA GLU A 95 11.93 -66.43 1.19
C GLU A 95 12.34 -67.26 -0.03
N ALA A 96 13.03 -66.65 -1.00
CA ALA A 96 13.51 -67.35 -2.20
C ALA A 96 14.56 -68.42 -1.90
N ARG A 97 15.28 -68.34 -0.77
CA ARG A 97 16.22 -69.39 -0.33
C ARG A 97 15.54 -70.54 0.39
N GLU A 98 14.38 -70.29 1.01
CA GLU A 98 13.66 -71.26 1.84
C GLU A 98 12.61 -72.05 1.02
N VAL A 99 12.16 -71.53 -0.12
CA VAL A 99 11.15 -72.14 -1.01
C VAL A 99 11.76 -73.22 -1.91
N ARG A 100 11.07 -74.37 -2.02
CA ARG A 100 11.39 -75.44 -2.99
C ARG A 100 11.08 -75.01 -4.42
N ALA A 101 11.72 -75.66 -5.41
CA ALA A 101 11.64 -75.29 -6.82
C ALA A 101 10.20 -75.07 -7.36
N GLU A 102 9.21 -75.84 -6.89
CA GLU A 102 7.81 -75.76 -7.32
C GLU A 102 7.09 -74.47 -6.88
N GLY A 103 7.52 -73.82 -5.79
CA GLY A 103 6.93 -72.56 -5.29
C GLY A 103 7.66 -71.30 -5.78
N LEU A 104 8.78 -71.48 -6.47
CA LEU A 104 9.72 -70.41 -6.78
C LEU A 104 9.18 -69.46 -7.86
N ASP A 105 8.36 -69.97 -8.78
CA ASP A 105 7.70 -69.16 -9.82
C ASP A 105 6.57 -68.30 -9.26
N SER A 106 5.81 -68.79 -8.26
CA SER A 106 4.80 -67.97 -7.56
C SER A 106 5.46 -66.82 -6.81
N LEU A 107 6.51 -67.11 -6.05
CA LEU A 107 7.26 -66.11 -5.29
C LEU A 107 7.90 -65.06 -6.19
N ARG A 108 8.40 -65.45 -7.37
CA ARG A 108 8.92 -64.50 -8.38
C ARG A 108 7.86 -63.55 -8.91
N ASN A 109 6.63 -64.04 -9.15
CA ASN A 109 5.54 -63.20 -9.63
C ASN A 109 5.10 -62.20 -8.56
N GLU A 110 4.94 -62.66 -7.32
CA GLU A 110 4.61 -61.79 -6.17
C GLU A 110 5.67 -60.70 -5.98
N TYR A 111 6.95 -61.06 -6.03
CA TYR A 111 8.03 -60.08 -5.91
C TYR A 111 8.05 -59.08 -7.08
N ARG A 112 7.75 -59.52 -8.31
CA ARG A 112 7.66 -58.63 -9.47
C ARG A 112 6.54 -57.61 -9.33
N ASP A 113 5.40 -58.02 -8.76
CA ASP A 113 4.28 -57.12 -8.51
C ASP A 113 4.62 -56.10 -7.42
N VAL A 114 5.30 -56.53 -6.35
CA VAL A 114 5.83 -55.62 -5.30
C VAL A 114 6.84 -54.62 -5.89
N GLU A 115 7.79 -55.06 -6.71
CA GLU A 115 8.75 -54.16 -7.37
C GLU A 115 8.04 -53.14 -8.27
N LYS A 116 7.00 -53.56 -8.98
CA LYS A 116 6.20 -52.66 -9.83
C LYS A 116 5.46 -51.62 -8.99
N ASP A 117 4.86 -52.02 -7.88
CA ASP A 117 4.17 -51.10 -6.96
C ASP A 117 5.13 -50.06 -6.39
N PHE A 118 6.31 -50.46 -5.91
CA PHE A 118 7.35 -49.53 -5.47
C PHE A 118 7.81 -48.60 -6.60
N ALA A 119 8.00 -49.12 -7.82
CA ALA A 119 8.39 -48.30 -8.96
C ALA A 119 7.34 -47.22 -9.28
N ASP A 120 6.05 -47.53 -9.13
CA ASP A 120 4.98 -46.56 -9.34
C ASP A 120 4.89 -45.55 -8.17
N GLN A 121 5.14 -45.97 -6.93
CA GLN A 121 5.26 -45.07 -5.78
C GLN A 121 6.44 -44.09 -5.94
N PHE A 122 7.62 -44.55 -6.37
CA PHE A 122 8.76 -43.67 -6.65
C PHE A 122 8.47 -42.68 -7.78
N LYS A 123 7.77 -43.09 -8.84
CA LYS A 123 7.37 -42.18 -9.92
C LYS A 123 6.38 -41.13 -9.43
N ASP A 124 5.43 -41.49 -8.58
CA ASP A 124 4.50 -40.53 -7.99
C ASP A 124 5.24 -39.52 -7.10
N LEU A 125 6.15 -40.01 -6.26
CA LEU A 125 6.97 -39.18 -5.39
C LEU A 125 7.82 -38.17 -6.20
N ASP A 126 8.48 -38.61 -7.28
CA ASP A 126 9.24 -37.73 -8.19
C ASP A 126 8.34 -36.66 -8.84
N ARG A 127 7.12 -37.02 -9.25
CA ARG A 127 6.14 -36.05 -9.79
C ARG A 127 5.78 -35.01 -8.74
N ARG A 128 5.51 -35.43 -7.50
CA ARG A 128 5.19 -34.53 -6.37
C ARG A 128 6.36 -33.61 -6.05
N PHE A 129 7.60 -34.11 -6.04
CA PHE A 129 8.81 -33.28 -5.90
C PHE A 129 8.90 -32.23 -7.01
N LYS A 130 8.77 -32.62 -8.28
CA LYS A 130 8.82 -31.69 -9.41
C LYS A 130 7.76 -30.60 -9.30
N GLN A 131 6.55 -30.93 -8.86
CA GLN A 131 5.50 -29.94 -8.63
C GLN A 131 5.83 -29.00 -7.47
N ALA A 132 6.30 -29.54 -6.34
CA ALA A 132 6.69 -28.74 -5.18
C ALA A 132 7.86 -27.79 -5.50
N TYR A 133 8.89 -28.24 -6.23
CA TYR A 133 9.99 -27.40 -6.69
C TYR A 133 9.53 -26.27 -7.62
N ARG A 134 8.66 -26.56 -8.60
CA ARG A 134 8.07 -25.52 -9.46
C ARG A 134 7.27 -24.50 -8.65
N GLY A 135 6.49 -24.98 -7.67
CA GLY A 135 5.75 -24.13 -6.74
C GLY A 135 6.67 -23.22 -5.93
N TYR A 136 7.75 -23.77 -5.39
CA TYR A 136 8.80 -23.05 -4.67
C TYR A 136 9.47 -21.97 -5.53
N ASP A 137 9.91 -22.30 -6.74
CA ASP A 137 10.55 -21.34 -7.64
C ASP A 137 9.59 -20.22 -8.06
N ASN A 138 8.32 -20.57 -8.31
CA ASN A 138 7.28 -19.58 -8.58
C ASN A 138 7.03 -18.66 -7.38
N SER A 139 7.05 -19.19 -6.16
CA SER A 139 6.91 -18.39 -4.94
C SER A 139 8.05 -17.37 -4.79
N LYS A 140 9.31 -17.76 -5.09
CA LYS A 140 10.45 -16.84 -5.13
C LYS A 140 10.24 -15.69 -6.12
N ARG A 141 9.81 -16.00 -7.34
CA ARG A 141 9.49 -14.97 -8.35
C ARG A 141 8.35 -14.05 -7.90
N ASN A 142 7.35 -14.59 -7.20
CA ASN A 142 6.24 -13.80 -6.67
C ASN A 142 6.70 -12.87 -5.54
N ILE A 143 7.61 -13.33 -4.67
CA ILE A 143 8.24 -12.50 -3.64
C ILE A 143 8.97 -11.32 -4.29
N ASP A 144 9.77 -11.55 -5.33
CA ASP A 144 10.51 -10.46 -6.00
C ASP A 144 9.56 -9.43 -6.63
N LYS A 145 8.50 -9.89 -7.30
CA LYS A 145 7.44 -9.02 -7.85
C LYS A 145 6.71 -8.24 -6.74
N ALA A 146 6.43 -8.89 -5.60
CA ALA A 146 5.78 -8.24 -4.47
C ALA A 146 6.69 -7.19 -3.82
N LYS A 147 8.00 -7.46 -3.69
CA LYS A 147 8.99 -6.47 -3.22
C LYS A 147 9.03 -5.25 -4.13
N GLU A 148 9.02 -5.45 -5.45
CA GLU A 148 9.02 -4.35 -6.40
C GLU A 148 7.74 -3.50 -6.27
N LYS A 149 6.56 -4.13 -6.21
CA LYS A 149 5.28 -3.44 -6.00
C LYS A 149 5.27 -2.65 -4.68
N ARG A 150 5.73 -3.27 -3.60
CA ARG A 150 5.85 -2.66 -2.27
C ARG A 150 6.76 -1.43 -2.31
N SER A 151 7.92 -1.55 -2.95
CA SER A 151 8.87 -0.44 -3.08
C SER A 151 8.27 0.74 -3.85
N LYS A 152 7.56 0.49 -4.95
CA LYS A 152 6.85 1.52 -5.72
C LYS A 152 5.74 2.17 -4.90
N ALA A 153 4.89 1.38 -4.26
CA ALA A 153 3.81 1.90 -3.41
C ALA A 153 4.35 2.76 -2.26
N HIS A 154 5.45 2.35 -1.62
CA HIS A 154 6.09 3.12 -0.57
C HIS A 154 6.67 4.45 -1.10
N ALA A 155 7.27 4.45 -2.30
CA ALA A 155 7.74 5.67 -2.94
C ALA A 155 6.58 6.63 -3.25
N ASP A 156 5.45 6.11 -3.74
CA ASP A 156 4.25 6.89 -4.05
C ASP A 156 3.62 7.51 -2.80
N VAL A 157 3.50 6.74 -1.71
CA VAL A 157 3.04 7.26 -0.40
C VAL A 157 3.95 8.39 0.07
N LYS A 158 5.27 8.19 0.05
CA LYS A 158 6.24 9.22 0.47
C LYS A 158 6.17 10.47 -0.39
N ALA A 159 5.94 10.34 -1.70
CA ALA A 159 5.75 11.47 -2.60
C ALA A 159 4.43 12.21 -2.30
N ALA A 160 3.34 11.49 -2.06
CA ALA A 160 2.05 12.06 -1.71
C ALA A 160 2.08 12.78 -0.34
N GLU A 161 2.73 12.21 0.68
CA GLU A 161 2.95 12.86 1.97
C GLU A 161 3.71 14.19 1.85
N ARG A 162 4.72 14.25 0.97
CA ARG A 162 5.43 15.50 0.68
C ARG A 162 4.49 16.50 0.01
N GLY A 163 3.70 16.06 -0.97
CA GLY A 163 2.70 16.91 -1.64
C GLY A 163 1.64 17.46 -0.68
N VAL A 164 1.17 16.67 0.29
CA VAL A 164 0.26 17.14 1.35
C VAL A 164 0.94 18.20 2.21
N ARG A 165 2.17 17.94 2.69
CA ARG A 165 2.94 18.92 3.49
C ARG A 165 3.17 20.23 2.75
N ASP A 166 3.51 20.18 1.47
CA ASP A 166 3.74 21.38 0.65
C ASP A 166 2.43 22.15 0.41
N ALA A 167 1.31 21.45 0.22
CA ALA A 167 -0.01 22.07 0.13
C ALA A 167 -0.44 22.74 1.45
N GLU A 168 -0.16 22.11 2.60
CA GLU A 168 -0.40 22.68 3.92
C GLU A 168 0.44 23.94 4.18
N LYS A 169 1.73 23.93 3.83
CA LYS A 169 2.59 25.11 3.88
C LYS A 169 2.10 26.23 2.95
N ALA A 170 1.63 25.89 1.75
CA ALA A 170 1.07 26.86 0.83
C ALA A 170 -0.19 27.53 1.41
N LEU A 171 -1.07 26.77 2.07
CA LEU A 171 -2.23 27.32 2.77
C LEU A 171 -1.82 28.26 3.91
N GLU A 172 -0.80 27.89 4.69
CA GLU A 172 -0.27 28.75 5.76
C GLU A 172 0.26 30.08 5.20
N MET A 173 1.02 30.04 4.10
CA MET A 173 1.48 31.25 3.41
C MET A 173 0.33 32.10 2.88
N VAL A 174 -0.70 31.48 2.29
CA VAL A 174 -1.90 32.20 1.84
C VAL A 174 -2.57 32.92 3.00
N LYS A 175 -2.78 32.25 4.14
CA LYS A 175 -3.35 32.88 5.35
C LYS A 175 -2.51 34.06 5.82
N LYS A 176 -1.20 33.89 5.94
CA LYS A 176 -0.26 34.95 6.38
C LYS A 176 -0.25 36.15 5.43
N GLN A 177 -0.34 35.93 4.12
CA GLN A 177 -0.44 37.01 3.14
C GLN A 177 -1.76 37.76 3.23
N LEU A 178 -2.87 37.05 3.49
CA LEU A 178 -4.18 37.65 3.68
C LEU A 178 -4.24 38.51 4.94
N GLU A 179 -3.71 38.01 6.06
CA GLU A 179 -3.60 38.77 7.31
C GLU A 179 -2.79 40.05 7.14
N LYS A 180 -1.61 39.98 6.48
CA LYS A 180 -0.80 41.17 6.17
C LYS A 180 -1.57 42.20 5.34
N LYS A 181 -2.29 41.75 4.31
CA LYS A 181 -3.11 42.64 3.48
C LYS A 181 -4.26 43.29 4.26
N GLN A 182 -4.89 42.55 5.18
CA GLN A 182 -5.92 43.11 6.06
C GLN A 182 -5.33 44.15 7.02
N GLN A 183 -4.18 43.86 7.65
CA GLN A 183 -3.49 44.81 8.53
C GLN A 183 -3.05 46.08 7.79
N GLU A 184 -2.53 45.97 6.56
CA GLU A 184 -2.16 47.13 5.75
C GLU A 184 -3.38 47.98 5.35
N LYS A 185 -4.52 47.35 5.02
CA LYS A 185 -5.77 48.05 4.75
C LYS A 185 -6.25 48.82 5.99
N ALA A 186 -6.29 48.16 7.15
CA ALA A 186 -6.69 48.78 8.42
C ALA A 186 -5.79 49.99 8.78
N LYS A 187 -4.47 49.85 8.62
CA LYS A 187 -3.53 50.97 8.84
C LYS A 187 -3.74 52.12 7.86
N ARG A 188 -4.08 51.84 6.60
CA ARG A 188 -4.39 52.88 5.60
C ARG A 188 -5.70 53.59 5.90
N GLU A 189 -6.72 52.87 6.38
CA GLU A 189 -7.99 53.46 6.80
C GLU A 189 -7.80 54.35 8.04
N GLN A 190 -7.10 53.87 9.07
CA GLN A 190 -6.76 54.68 10.25
C GLN A 190 -6.03 55.98 9.88
N LYS A 191 -5.01 55.91 9.00
CA LYS A 191 -4.30 57.11 8.52
C LYS A 191 -5.22 58.08 7.78
N LYS A 192 -6.15 57.57 6.95
CA LYS A 192 -7.12 58.41 6.23
C LYS A 192 -8.11 59.07 7.18
N ASP A 193 -8.54 58.37 8.22
CA ASP A 193 -9.48 58.90 9.21
C ASP A 193 -8.82 59.93 10.14
N GLU A 194 -7.55 59.72 10.51
CA GLU A 194 -6.71 60.72 11.20
C GLU A 194 -6.49 61.98 10.35
N GLU A 195 -6.27 61.83 9.04
CA GLU A 195 -6.09 62.97 8.13
C GLU A 195 -7.40 63.74 7.91
N ARG A 196 -8.54 63.03 7.84
CA ARG A 196 -9.87 63.63 7.77
C ARG A 196 -10.24 64.37 9.05
N SER A 197 -9.92 63.83 10.22
CA SER A 197 -10.20 64.49 11.49
C SER A 197 -9.36 65.76 11.68
N ARG A 198 -8.07 65.74 11.31
CA ARG A 198 -7.20 66.95 11.30
C ARG A 198 -7.72 68.05 10.38
N LYS A 199 -8.10 67.70 9.14
CA LYS A 199 -8.66 68.66 8.17
C LYS A 199 -10.01 69.24 8.60
N ASN A 200 -10.78 68.51 9.39
CA ASN A 200 -12.04 69.00 9.95
C ASN A 200 -11.81 69.90 11.17
N SER A 201 -10.80 69.64 12.01
CA SER A 201 -10.43 70.54 13.11
C SER A 201 -9.81 71.85 12.63
N GLU A 202 -9.05 71.85 11.54
CA GLU A 202 -8.46 73.07 10.95
C GLU A 202 -9.49 73.98 10.26
N LYS A 203 -10.68 73.47 9.91
CA LYS A 203 -11.77 74.25 9.30
C LYS A 203 -12.78 74.80 10.33
N ALA A 204 -12.67 74.39 11.59
CA ALA A 204 -13.57 74.79 12.67
C ALA A 204 -12.95 75.86 13.60
N SER A 205 -11.66 76.15 13.44
CA SER A 205 -10.96 77.33 13.98
C SER A 205 -10.88 78.44 12.93
#